data_AF-A0A538BTV7-F1
#
_entry.id   AF-A0A538BTV7-F1
#
_cell.length_a   1.000
_cell.length_b   1.000
_cell.length_c   1.000
_cell.angle_alpha   90.00
_cell.angle_beta   90.00
_cell.angle_gamma   90.00
#
_symmetry.space_group_name_H-M   'P 1'
#
loop_
_entity.id
_entity.type
_entity.pdbx_description
1 polymer ?
#
loop_
_entity_poly.entity_id
_entity_poly.type
_entity_poly.pdbx_seq_one_letter_code
_entity_poly.pdbx_strand_id
1 'polypeptide(L)'
;MSTYPARLKTSRRLLRLFPWVSGLVLVAGLVAFLIVFYGNTAKQQDVNPAPGFKPTVVKPTAGKSVPVPRESRVVAGRFILTAVQRKHLEQAWPLIGPAIRQGLTHKQWLTGNIAVVPWFGQLGQVPLKVDYSIKNEVEFTVILAPKVGTKGHPDTFIITLHKFGNKWLVTSWVPFEPPPIKANPVG
;
A
#
# COMPACT_ATOMS: atom_id res chain seq x y z
N MET A 1 -10.03 40.13 -68.71
CA MET A 1 -10.17 38.70 -68.39
C MET A 1 -8.78 38.09 -68.22
N SER A 2 -8.39 37.70 -66.99
CA SER A 2 -7.72 36.43 -66.68
C SER A 2 -7.31 36.42 -65.19
N THR A 3 -7.99 35.60 -64.40
CA THR A 3 -7.75 35.32 -62.98
C THR A 3 -6.83 34.09 -62.87
N TYR A 4 -5.66 34.24 -62.25
CA TYR A 4 -4.81 33.10 -61.86
C TYR A 4 -5.15 32.62 -60.45
N PRO A 5 -5.46 31.34 -60.20
CA PRO A 5 -5.59 30.82 -58.85
C PRO A 5 -4.21 30.45 -58.29
N ALA A 6 -3.88 30.95 -57.10
CA ALA A 6 -2.72 30.52 -56.34
C ALA A 6 -2.92 29.06 -55.88
N ARG A 7 -2.09 28.16 -56.41
CA ARG A 7 -2.10 26.73 -56.07
C ARG A 7 -1.36 26.51 -54.75
N LEU A 8 -2.09 26.27 -53.66
CA LEU A 8 -1.55 25.78 -52.40
C LEU A 8 -0.76 24.48 -52.64
N LYS A 9 0.57 24.53 -52.47
CA LYS A 9 1.44 23.35 -52.51
C LYS A 9 1.35 22.61 -51.17
N THR A 10 0.32 21.79 -51.02
CA THR A 10 0.24 20.84 -49.91
C THR A 10 1.37 19.80 -50.04
N SER A 11 2.30 19.84 -49.10
CA SER A 11 3.49 18.97 -49.06
C SER A 11 3.08 17.51 -48.90
N ARG A 12 3.35 16.70 -49.94
CA ARG A 12 3.07 15.24 -49.99
C ARG A 12 3.79 14.43 -48.90
N ARG A 13 4.72 15.02 -48.14
CA ARG A 13 5.44 14.35 -47.04
C ARG A 13 4.63 14.32 -45.74
N LEU A 14 3.76 15.31 -45.49
CA LEU A 14 2.92 15.36 -44.28
C LEU A 14 1.75 14.36 -44.34
N LEU A 15 1.26 14.04 -45.54
CA LEU A 15 0.19 13.05 -45.75
C LEU A 15 0.64 11.59 -45.54
N ARG A 16 1.95 11.31 -45.54
CA ARG A 16 2.48 9.93 -45.34
C ARG A 16 2.71 9.58 -43.87
N LEU A 17 2.83 10.56 -42.98
CA LEU A 17 3.04 10.36 -41.54
C LEU A 17 1.73 10.33 -40.74
N PHE A 18 0.68 10.96 -41.27
CA PHE A 18 -0.66 10.98 -40.67
C PHE A 18 -1.23 9.58 -40.33
N PRO A 19 -1.15 8.56 -41.21
CA PRO A 19 -1.67 7.23 -40.88
C PRO A 19 -0.84 6.52 -39.79
N TRP A 20 0.46 6.80 -39.70
CA TRP A 20 1.33 6.21 -38.67
C TRP A 20 1.07 6.80 -37.28
N VAL A 21 0.91 8.11 -37.18
CA VAL A 21 0.56 8.78 -35.92
C VAL A 21 -0.83 8.34 -35.43
N SER A 22 -1.80 8.25 -36.35
CA SER A 22 -3.14 7.75 -36.03
C SER A 22 -3.11 6.29 -35.56
N GLY A 23 -2.30 5.44 -36.20
CA GLY A 23 -2.13 4.05 -35.79
C GLY A 23 -1.54 3.92 -34.38
N LEU A 24 -0.53 4.74 -34.06
CA LEU A 24 0.13 4.72 -32.75
C LEU A 24 -0.80 5.19 -31.63
N VAL A 25 -1.59 6.24 -31.87
CA VAL A 25 -2.60 6.72 -30.91
C VAL A 25 -3.71 5.68 -30.70
N LEU A 26 -4.14 4.99 -31.76
CA LEU A 26 -5.16 3.94 -31.65
C LEU A 26 -4.66 2.73 -30.87
N VAL A 27 -3.41 2.30 -31.07
CA VAL A 27 -2.79 1.22 -30.29
C VAL A 27 -2.63 1.63 -28.82
N ALA A 28 -2.15 2.84 -28.55
CA ALA A 28 -2.02 3.34 -27.18
C ALA A 28 -3.40 3.43 -26.47
N GLY A 29 -4.43 3.90 -27.18
CA GLY A 29 -5.80 3.93 -26.68
C GLY A 29 -6.38 2.54 -26.40
N LEU A 30 -6.12 1.57 -27.29
CA LEU A 30 -6.56 0.18 -27.11
C LEU A 30 -5.89 -0.47 -25.90
N VAL A 31 -4.59 -0.26 -25.71
CA VAL A 31 -3.84 -0.78 -24.56
C VAL A 31 -4.35 -0.16 -23.25
N ALA A 32 -4.55 1.17 -23.22
CA ALA A 32 -5.13 1.84 -22.06
C ALA A 32 -6.56 1.34 -21.77
N PHE A 33 -7.39 1.16 -22.80
CA PHE A 33 -8.73 0.59 -22.67
C PHE A 33 -8.70 -0.83 -22.11
N LEU A 34 -7.81 -1.70 -22.61
CA LEU A 34 -7.66 -3.06 -22.09
C LEU A 34 -7.18 -3.08 -20.63
N ILE A 35 -6.27 -2.17 -20.23
CA ILE A 35 -5.82 -2.08 -18.83
C ILE A 35 -6.98 -1.60 -17.92
N VAL A 36 -7.77 -0.62 -18.34
CA VAL A 36 -8.88 -0.10 -17.52
C VAL A 36 -10.04 -1.09 -17.45
N PHE A 37 -10.39 -1.74 -18.57
CA PHE A 37 -11.56 -2.61 -18.66
C PHE A 37 -11.28 -4.06 -18.24
N TYR A 38 -10.05 -4.58 -18.43
CA TYR A 38 -9.66 -5.95 -18.11
C TYR A 38 -8.55 -6.08 -17.06
N GLY A 39 -7.94 -4.99 -16.61
CA GLY A 39 -6.81 -4.97 -15.67
C GLY A 39 -7.13 -5.38 -14.23
N ASN A 40 -8.33 -5.90 -13.97
CA ASN A 40 -8.65 -6.52 -12.68
C ASN A 40 -9.48 -7.80 -12.89
N THR A 41 -8.91 -8.76 -13.63
CA THR A 41 -9.41 -10.14 -13.73
C THR A 41 -8.74 -11.09 -12.75
N ALA A 42 -8.22 -10.57 -11.63
CA ALA A 42 -8.04 -11.41 -10.45
C ALA A 42 -9.45 -11.77 -9.95
N LYS A 43 -9.93 -12.98 -10.29
CA LYS A 43 -11.08 -13.54 -9.58
C LYS A 43 -10.75 -13.49 -8.10
N GLN A 44 -11.55 -12.77 -7.31
CA GLN A 44 -11.57 -13.01 -5.88
C GLN A 44 -11.93 -14.48 -5.73
N GLN A 45 -10.93 -15.29 -5.38
CA GLN A 45 -11.18 -16.66 -5.00
C GLN A 45 -11.97 -16.54 -3.72
N ASP A 46 -13.29 -16.73 -3.80
CA ASP A 46 -14.12 -17.01 -2.65
C ASP A 46 -13.58 -18.30 -2.03
N VAL A 47 -12.61 -18.14 -1.14
CA VAL A 47 -12.18 -19.20 -0.23
C VAL A 47 -13.32 -19.38 0.76
N ASN A 48 -14.39 -20.02 0.32
CA ASN A 48 -15.32 -20.67 1.23
C ASN A 48 -14.46 -21.66 2.01
N PRO A 49 -14.21 -21.41 3.32
CA PRO A 49 -13.42 -22.33 4.10
C PRO A 49 -14.20 -23.64 4.14
N ALA A 50 -13.56 -24.74 3.72
CA ALA A 50 -14.16 -26.06 3.84
C ALA A 50 -14.66 -26.25 5.28
N PRO A 51 -15.80 -26.93 5.51
CA PRO A 51 -16.29 -27.18 6.86
C PRO A 51 -15.18 -27.85 7.69
N GLY A 52 -14.70 -27.15 8.73
CA GLY A 52 -13.55 -27.58 9.55
C GLY A 52 -12.25 -26.81 9.34
N PHE A 53 -12.19 -25.85 8.42
CA PHE A 53 -11.02 -24.97 8.26
C PHE A 53 -10.89 -24.03 9.46
N LYS A 54 -9.93 -24.31 10.32
CA LYS A 54 -9.50 -23.37 11.37
C LYS A 54 -8.49 -22.42 10.72
N PRO A 55 -8.78 -21.11 10.63
CA PRO A 55 -7.78 -20.14 10.17
C PRO A 55 -6.60 -20.21 11.15
N THR A 56 -5.53 -20.86 10.72
CA THR A 56 -4.30 -20.92 11.50
C THR A 56 -3.54 -19.66 11.13
N VAL A 57 -3.56 -18.67 12.02
CA VAL A 57 -2.59 -17.57 11.96
C VAL A 57 -1.22 -18.23 12.06
N VAL A 58 -0.49 -18.25 10.95
CA VAL A 58 0.87 -18.81 10.90
C VAL A 58 1.76 -17.86 11.69
N LYS A 59 1.81 -18.06 13.01
CA LYS A 59 2.87 -17.46 13.83
C LYS A 59 4.20 -18.03 13.35
N PRO A 60 5.25 -17.22 13.15
CA PRO A 60 6.54 -17.75 12.76
C PRO A 60 7.02 -18.78 13.80
N THR A 61 7.16 -20.03 13.37
CA THR A 61 7.48 -21.17 14.23
C THR A 61 8.96 -21.21 14.66
N ALA A 62 9.78 -20.20 14.31
CA ALA A 62 11.23 -20.37 14.22
C ALA A 62 12.08 -19.69 15.32
N GLY A 63 11.50 -19.16 16.41
CA GLY A 63 12.29 -18.43 17.40
C GLY A 63 11.83 -18.55 18.85
N LYS A 64 12.78 -18.53 19.79
CA LYS A 64 12.48 -18.35 21.21
C LYS A 64 11.86 -16.97 21.41
N SER A 65 10.73 -16.93 22.11
CA SER A 65 10.09 -15.68 22.49
C SER A 65 11.04 -14.84 23.36
N VAL A 66 11.17 -13.56 23.05
CA VAL A 66 11.96 -12.59 23.81
C VAL A 66 11.10 -11.39 24.19
N PRO A 67 11.41 -10.69 25.30
CA PRO A 67 10.73 -9.44 25.64
C PRO A 67 10.80 -8.46 24.48
N VAL A 68 9.66 -7.83 24.17
CA VAL A 68 9.57 -6.86 23.08
C VAL A 68 10.52 -5.68 23.34
N PRO A 69 11.48 -5.42 22.44
CA PRO A 69 12.38 -4.28 22.58
C PRO A 69 11.63 -2.95 22.62
N ARG A 70 12.10 -2.00 23.44
CA ARG A 70 11.48 -0.67 23.50
C ARG A 70 11.60 0.08 22.17
N GLU A 71 12.74 -0.07 21.50
CA GLU A 71 13.02 0.58 20.23
C GLU A 71 12.05 0.17 19.12
N SER A 72 11.65 -1.10 19.05
CA SER A 72 10.70 -1.56 18.01
C SER A 72 9.34 -0.88 18.16
N ARG A 73 8.84 -0.69 19.39
CA ARG A 73 7.60 0.07 19.65
C ARG A 73 7.73 1.53 19.23
N VAL A 74 8.87 2.17 19.51
CA VAL A 74 9.12 3.56 19.13
C VAL A 74 9.17 3.72 17.62
N VAL A 75 9.84 2.80 16.92
CA VAL A 75 9.89 2.78 15.45
C VAL A 75 8.50 2.58 14.86
N ALA A 76 7.72 1.63 15.37
CA ALA A 76 6.35 1.38 14.93
C ALA A 76 5.46 2.63 15.10
N GLY A 77 5.46 3.24 16.29
CA GLY A 77 4.67 4.44 16.55
C GLY A 77 5.07 5.63 15.68
N ARG A 78 6.38 5.86 15.49
CA ARG A 78 6.86 6.93 14.60
C ARG A 78 6.48 6.68 13.15
N PHE A 79 6.57 5.43 12.67
CA PHE A 79 6.14 5.07 11.33
C PHE A 79 4.65 5.36 11.10
N ILE A 80 3.79 5.03 12.07
CA ILE A 80 2.35 5.35 12.00
C ILE A 80 2.12 6.86 11.94
N LEU A 81 2.75 7.62 12.84
CA LEU A 81 2.59 9.07 12.88
C LEU A 81 3.13 9.80 11.64
N THR A 82 4.00 9.15 10.87
CA THR A 82 4.67 9.75 9.71
C THR A 82 4.16 9.16 8.40
N ALA A 83 4.64 7.99 7.99
CA ALA A 83 4.30 7.34 6.73
C ALA A 83 2.81 7.06 6.58
N VAL A 84 2.16 6.51 7.62
CA VAL A 84 0.73 6.14 7.54
C VAL A 84 -0.16 7.37 7.50
N GLN A 85 0.13 8.38 8.33
CA GLN A 85 -0.57 9.68 8.33
C GLN A 85 -0.19 10.59 7.15
N ARG A 86 0.76 10.18 6.30
CA ARG A 86 1.31 10.98 5.20
C ARG A 86 1.86 12.35 5.63
N LYS A 87 2.49 12.37 6.81
CA LYS A 87 3.12 13.56 7.40
C LYS A 87 4.59 13.31 7.63
N HIS A 88 5.44 14.32 7.48
CA HIS A 88 6.86 14.22 7.78
C HIS A 88 7.54 12.98 7.17
N LEU A 89 7.31 12.74 5.87
CA LEU A 89 7.75 11.53 5.18
C LEU A 89 9.26 11.34 5.24
N GLU A 90 10.02 12.43 5.33
CA GLU A 90 11.47 12.44 5.54
C GLU A 90 11.87 11.72 6.85
N GLN A 91 11.05 11.81 7.89
CA GLN A 91 11.29 11.16 9.17
C GLN A 91 10.94 9.66 9.13
N ALA A 92 10.06 9.25 8.21
CA ALA A 92 9.70 7.85 8.03
C ALA A 92 10.79 7.05 7.28
N TRP A 93 11.54 7.70 6.39
CA TRP A 93 12.55 7.06 5.55
C TRP A 93 13.60 6.22 6.30
N PRO A 94 14.18 6.67 7.43
CA PRO A 94 15.11 5.86 8.20
C PRO A 94 14.45 4.76 9.04
N LEU A 95 13.12 4.71 9.13
CA LEU A 95 12.35 3.75 9.93
C LEU A 95 11.94 2.51 9.13
N ILE A 96 12.07 2.55 7.81
CA ILE A 96 11.57 1.52 6.90
C ILE A 96 12.70 0.67 6.32
N GLY A 97 12.42 -0.62 6.19
CA GLY A 97 13.29 -1.59 5.55
C GLY A 97 13.09 -1.65 4.04
N PRO A 98 13.93 -2.43 3.33
CA PRO A 98 13.87 -2.57 1.87
C PRO A 98 12.49 -3.00 1.34
N ALA A 99 11.77 -3.86 2.07
CA ALA A 99 10.46 -4.36 1.68
C ALA A 99 9.40 -3.25 1.55
N ILE A 100 9.40 -2.26 2.45
CA ILE A 100 8.50 -1.10 2.36
C ILE A 100 9.00 -0.08 1.33
N ARG A 101 10.33 0.04 1.16
CA ARG A 101 10.90 0.96 0.17
C ARG A 101 10.57 0.56 -1.26
N GLN A 102 10.47 -0.73 -1.55
CA GLN A 102 10.16 -1.26 -2.88
C GLN A 102 11.01 -0.66 -4.02
N GLY A 103 12.30 -0.39 -3.74
CA GLY A 103 13.22 0.22 -4.72
C GLY A 103 13.03 1.72 -4.95
N LEU A 104 12.10 2.38 -4.25
CA LEU A 104 11.96 3.83 -4.31
C LEU A 104 13.24 4.52 -3.83
N THR A 105 13.56 5.65 -4.44
CA THR A 105 14.56 6.59 -3.93
C THR A 105 13.95 7.45 -2.82
N HIS A 106 14.78 8.06 -1.98
CA HIS A 106 14.31 9.01 -0.97
C HIS A 106 13.50 10.15 -1.58
N LYS A 107 13.93 10.69 -2.73
CA LYS A 107 13.20 11.76 -3.43
C LYS A 107 11.80 11.30 -3.89
N GLN A 108 11.68 10.08 -4.42
CA GLN A 108 10.38 9.51 -4.80
C GLN A 108 9.51 9.28 -3.57
N TRP A 109 10.09 8.79 -2.47
CA TRP A 109 9.37 8.61 -1.21
C TRP A 109 8.70 9.90 -0.71
N LEU A 110 9.43 11.03 -0.79
CA LEU A 110 8.92 12.34 -0.37
C LEU A 110 7.73 12.84 -1.20
N THR A 111 7.48 12.30 -2.39
CA THR A 111 6.28 12.62 -3.17
C THR A 111 5.00 12.10 -2.52
N GLY A 112 5.10 11.15 -1.59
CA GLY A 112 3.95 10.47 -1.02
C GLY A 112 3.30 9.44 -1.94
N ASN A 113 3.81 9.19 -3.14
CA ASN A 113 3.39 8.02 -3.92
C ASN A 113 4.18 6.78 -3.46
N ILE A 114 3.77 6.19 -2.33
CA ILE A 114 4.48 5.08 -1.67
C ILE A 114 3.51 3.95 -1.33
N ALA A 115 4.02 2.72 -1.31
CA ALA A 115 3.28 1.49 -1.02
C ALA A 115 3.00 1.29 0.49
N VAL A 116 2.55 2.34 1.17
CA VAL A 116 2.07 2.30 2.55
C VAL A 116 0.60 2.69 2.51
N VAL A 117 -0.29 1.79 2.89
CA VAL A 117 -1.72 2.10 2.98
C VAL A 117 -1.91 3.26 3.96
N PRO A 118 -2.38 4.44 3.49
CA PRO A 118 -2.55 5.58 4.36
C PRO A 118 -3.75 5.39 5.29
N TRP A 119 -3.71 6.07 6.42
CA TRP A 119 -4.87 6.30 7.25
C TRP A 119 -4.96 7.80 7.50
N PHE A 120 -6.11 8.42 7.26
CA PHE A 120 -6.25 9.89 7.27
C PHE A 120 -7.09 10.42 8.44
N GLY A 121 -7.59 9.53 9.30
CA GLY A 121 -8.33 9.93 10.48
C GLY A 121 -7.47 10.72 11.47
N GLN A 122 -8.14 11.43 12.39
CA GLN A 122 -7.46 12.00 13.53
C GLN A 122 -7.17 10.87 14.53
N LEU A 123 -5.89 10.51 14.69
CA LEU A 123 -5.51 9.40 15.57
C LEU A 123 -5.93 9.66 17.01
N GLY A 124 -6.66 8.70 17.59
CA GLY A 124 -6.85 8.57 19.03
C GLY A 124 -5.68 7.84 19.69
N GLN A 125 -5.98 7.06 20.74
CA GLN A 125 -4.99 6.12 21.27
C GLN A 125 -4.81 4.96 20.29
N VAL A 126 -3.54 4.62 20.02
CA VAL A 126 -3.17 3.53 19.11
C VAL A 126 -2.47 2.44 19.92
N PRO A 127 -3.20 1.44 20.44
CA PRO A 127 -2.58 0.33 21.15
C PRO A 127 -1.79 -0.54 20.16
N LEU A 128 -0.57 -0.90 20.54
CA LEU A 128 0.25 -1.90 19.85
C LEU A 128 0.10 -3.23 20.57
N LYS A 129 -0.79 -4.10 20.09
CA LYS A 129 -0.93 -5.46 20.61
C LYS A 129 0.23 -6.30 20.08
N VAL A 130 0.97 -6.94 20.96
CA VAL A 130 2.10 -7.81 20.58
C VAL A 130 1.54 -9.16 20.12
N ASP A 131 1.86 -9.56 18.89
CA ASP A 131 1.49 -10.89 18.39
C ASP A 131 2.58 -11.93 18.65
N TYR A 132 3.82 -11.55 18.34
CA TYR A 132 5.03 -12.26 18.76
C TYR A 132 6.25 -11.33 18.75
N SER A 133 7.32 -11.79 19.42
CA SER A 133 8.61 -11.12 19.47
C SER A 133 9.71 -12.15 19.62
N ILE A 134 10.63 -12.15 18.67
CA ILE A 134 11.83 -12.99 18.65
C ILE A 134 13.06 -12.10 18.45
N LYS A 135 14.27 -12.68 18.50
CA LYS A 135 15.55 -11.93 18.57
C LYS A 135 15.69 -10.80 17.53
N ASN A 136 15.19 -11.02 16.31
CA ASN A 136 15.37 -10.15 15.15
C ASN A 136 14.05 -9.77 14.46
N GLU A 137 12.90 -10.08 15.04
CA GLU A 137 11.60 -9.83 14.43
C GLU A 137 10.55 -9.60 15.51
N VAL A 138 9.67 -8.62 15.28
CA VAL A 138 8.54 -8.32 16.14
C VAL A 138 7.34 -7.98 15.27
N GLU A 139 6.18 -8.51 15.64
CA GLU A 139 4.92 -8.19 14.99
C GLU A 139 3.92 -7.61 15.98
N PHE A 140 3.22 -6.59 15.52
CA PHE A 140 2.13 -5.99 16.25
C PHE A 140 0.85 -5.94 15.41
N THR A 141 -0.26 -6.22 16.07
CA THR A 141 -1.59 -5.83 15.60
C THR A 141 -1.85 -4.41 16.09
N VAL A 142 -2.22 -3.54 15.17
CA VAL A 142 -2.44 -2.11 15.38
C VAL A 142 -3.88 -1.80 15.06
N ILE A 143 -4.58 -1.15 15.98
CA ILE A 143 -5.92 -0.61 15.74
C ILE A 143 -5.81 0.90 15.63
N LEU A 144 -6.07 1.43 14.43
CA LEU A 144 -6.14 2.86 14.17
C LEU A 144 -7.58 3.31 14.37
N ALA A 145 -7.86 3.89 15.53
CA ALA A 145 -9.17 4.42 15.85
C ALA A 145 -9.19 5.95 15.73
N PRO A 146 -10.30 6.53 15.22
CA PRO A 146 -10.51 7.97 15.27
C PRO A 146 -10.56 8.45 16.73
N LYS A 147 -10.06 9.66 16.96
CA LYS A 147 -10.16 10.35 18.24
C LYS A 147 -11.64 10.43 18.65
N VAL A 148 -11.91 10.22 19.94
CA VAL A 148 -13.25 10.35 20.50
C VAL A 148 -13.88 11.69 20.08
N GLY A 149 -15.10 11.63 19.54
CA GLY A 149 -15.82 12.79 19.02
C GLY A 149 -15.54 13.12 17.54
N THR A 150 -14.68 12.38 16.85
CA THR A 150 -14.45 12.52 15.40
C THR A 150 -15.12 11.39 14.61
N LYS A 151 -15.50 11.68 13.36
CA LYS A 151 -16.11 10.69 12.46
C LYS A 151 -15.04 9.74 11.91
N GLY A 152 -15.40 8.48 11.72
CA GLY A 152 -14.56 7.45 11.11
C GLY A 152 -14.84 6.07 11.70
N HIS A 153 -14.32 5.03 11.06
CA HIS A 153 -14.33 3.67 11.59
C HIS A 153 -12.91 3.27 12.00
N PRO A 154 -12.73 2.43 13.02
CA PRO A 154 -11.43 1.86 13.33
C PRO A 154 -10.98 0.89 12.23
N ASP A 155 -9.72 0.99 11.83
CA ASP A 155 -9.09 0.06 10.90
C ASP A 155 -8.00 -0.72 11.61
N THR A 156 -7.88 -2.01 11.29
CA THR A 156 -6.85 -2.88 11.88
C THR A 156 -5.76 -3.19 10.87
N PHE A 157 -4.52 -3.15 11.32
CA PHE A 157 -3.34 -3.42 10.52
C PHE A 157 -2.39 -4.35 11.26
N ILE A 158 -1.60 -5.10 10.50
CA ILE A 158 -0.44 -5.81 11.00
C ILE A 158 0.81 -5.03 10.58
N ILE A 159 1.68 -4.78 11.55
CA ILE A 159 3.00 -4.19 11.33
C ILE A 159 4.07 -5.18 11.78
N THR A 160 5.00 -5.48 10.88
CA THR A 160 6.14 -6.35 11.17
C THR A 160 7.42 -5.54 11.07
N LEU A 161 8.28 -5.69 12.08
CA LEU A 161 9.59 -5.05 12.14
C LEU A 161 10.66 -6.12 12.21
N HIS A 162 11.71 -5.92 11.41
CA HIS A 162 12.91 -6.75 11.46
C HIS A 162 14.10 -5.93 11.95
N LYS A 163 15.02 -6.62 12.62
CA LYS A 163 16.28 -6.05 13.06
C LYS A 163 17.35 -6.19 11.97
N PHE A 164 17.78 -5.06 11.41
CA PHE A 164 18.89 -4.97 10.47
C PHE A 164 20.12 -4.43 11.20
N GLY A 165 21.05 -5.33 11.54
CA GLY A 165 22.17 -5.01 12.41
C GLY A 165 21.69 -4.54 13.79
N ASN A 166 21.93 -3.27 14.11
CA ASN A 166 21.50 -2.65 15.37
C ASN A 166 20.21 -1.81 15.25
N LYS A 167 19.54 -1.81 14.10
CA LYS A 167 18.34 -0.97 13.87
C LYS A 167 17.11 -1.82 13.63
N TRP A 168 16.00 -1.45 14.28
CA TRP A 168 14.68 -1.96 13.97
C TRP A 168 14.09 -1.17 12.82
N LEU A 169 13.60 -1.88 11.79
CA LEU A 169 13.00 -1.29 10.61
C LEU A 169 11.67 -1.97 10.29
N VAL A 170 10.68 -1.17 9.89
CA VAL A 170 9.38 -1.66 9.42
C VAL A 170 9.55 -2.33 8.07
N THR A 171 9.14 -3.58 7.97
CA THR A 171 9.23 -4.39 6.74
C THR A 171 7.88 -4.77 6.18
N SER A 172 6.82 -4.71 6.99
CA SER A 172 5.45 -4.99 6.55
C SER A 172 4.46 -4.03 7.19
N TRP A 173 3.47 -3.61 6.40
CA TRP A 173 2.30 -2.83 6.81
C TRP A 173 1.13 -3.27 5.94
N VAL A 174 0.20 -4.03 6.51
CA VAL A 174 -0.90 -4.63 5.75
C VAL A 174 -2.22 -4.47 6.50
N PRO A 175 -3.33 -4.18 5.79
CA PRO A 175 -4.66 -4.19 6.40
C PRO A 175 -4.99 -5.61 6.86
N PHE A 176 -5.68 -5.71 7.99
CA PHE A 176 -6.15 -6.97 8.54
C PHE A 176 -7.63 -6.84 8.88
N GLU A 177 -8.44 -7.67 8.22
CA GLU A 177 -9.85 -7.83 8.55
C GLU A 177 -9.99 -9.04 9.47
N PRO A 178 -10.28 -8.86 10.77
CA PRO A 178 -10.61 -9.99 11.62
C PRO A 178 -11.87 -10.67 11.08
N PRO A 179 -11.97 -12.01 11.14
CA PRO A 179 -13.17 -12.71 10.72
C PRO A 179 -14.39 -12.18 11.48
N PRO A 180 -15.57 -12.11 10.84
CA PRO A 180 -16.77 -11.61 11.48
C PRO A 180 -17.06 -12.41 12.75
N ILE A 181 -17.11 -11.71 13.88
CA ILE A 181 -17.51 -12.29 15.15
C ILE A 181 -19.00 -12.61 15.00
N LYS A 182 -19.36 -13.91 14.97
CA LYS A 182 -20.78 -14.28 15.06
C LYS A 182 -21.32 -13.68 16.36
N ALA A 183 -22.30 -12.79 16.27
CA ALA A 183 -23.00 -12.30 17.45
C ALA A 183 -23.54 -13.53 18.18
N ASN A 184 -23.21 -13.68 19.46
CA ASN A 184 -23.90 -14.66 20.30
C ASN A 184 -25.40 -14.32 20.23
N PRO A 185 -26.29 -15.28 19.92
CA PRO A 185 -27.71 -15.05 20.12
C PRO A 185 -27.90 -14.70 21.59
N VAL A 186 -28.40 -13.49 21.83
CA VAL A 186 -28.80 -13.05 23.15
C VAL A 186 -29.95 -13.97 23.55
N GLY A 187 -29.73 -14.76 24.59
CA GLY A 187 -30.78 -15.57 25.22
C GLY A 187 -31.73 -14.71 26.03
#